data_AF-A0A251V6S8-F1
#
_entry.id   AF-A0A251V6S8-F1
#
_cell.length_a   1.000
_cell.length_b   1.000
_cell.length_c   1.000
_cell.angle_alpha   90.00
_cell.angle_beta   90.00
_cell.angle_gamma   90.00
#
_symmetry.space_group_name_H-M   'P 1'
#
loop_
_entity.id
_entity.type
_entity.pdbx_description
1 polymer ?
#
loop_
_entity_poly.entity_id
_entity_poly.type
_entity_poly.pdbx_seq_one_letter_code
_entity_poly.pdbx_strand_id
1 'polypeptide(L)'
;MIAAANQDLWQGGAACGKYFQVTCTGALNQGVPHPCTATPTVTVLITDFCPPPGCKGDLDLSQESFSIIADPSAGGIKISYQQYLINYLFFKFCIYTFIGHPRILVSQNMFVLLV
;
A
#
# COMPACT_ATOMS: atom_id res chain seq x y z
N MET A 1 9.79 -2.40 -5.83
CA MET A 1 8.44 -1.79 -5.81
C MET A 1 8.25 -1.03 -4.51
N ILE A 2 7.86 0.24 -4.63
CA ILE A 2 7.79 1.21 -3.52
C ILE A 2 6.45 1.95 -3.56
N ALA A 3 6.07 2.54 -2.42
CA ALA A 3 4.87 3.37 -2.31
C ALA A 3 5.06 4.48 -1.27
N ALA A 4 4.29 5.56 -1.42
CA ALA A 4 4.11 6.59 -0.42
C ALA A 4 2.80 6.37 0.35
N ALA A 5 2.83 6.61 1.66
CA ALA A 5 1.67 6.46 2.53
C ALA A 5 0.99 7.80 2.80
N ASN A 6 -0.34 7.80 2.90
CA ASN A 6 -1.08 8.97 3.37
C ASN A 6 -0.81 9.26 4.85
N GLN A 7 -1.36 10.37 5.37
CA GLN A 7 -1.16 10.80 6.75
C GLN A 7 -1.58 9.75 7.78
N ASP A 8 -2.71 9.08 7.56
CA ASP A 8 -3.28 8.12 8.51
C ASP A 8 -2.45 6.84 8.59
N LEU A 9 -1.95 6.36 7.44
CA LEU A 9 -1.09 5.18 7.36
C LEU A 9 0.35 5.48 7.76
N TRP A 10 0.87 6.68 7.43
CA TRP A 10 2.25 7.08 7.72
C TRP A 10 2.57 7.02 9.22
N GLN A 11 1.61 7.39 10.07
CA GLN A 11 1.72 7.35 11.53
C GLN A 11 3.02 7.99 12.06
N GLY A 12 3.36 9.19 11.55
CA GLY A 12 4.58 9.90 11.96
C GLY A 12 5.89 9.19 11.58
N GLY A 13 5.87 8.34 10.56
CA GLY A 13 7.03 7.57 10.09
C GLY A 13 7.04 6.12 10.53
N ALA A 14 6.09 5.68 11.36
CA ALA A 14 6.01 4.29 11.82
C ALA A 14 5.70 3.30 10.68
N ALA A 15 5.19 3.74 9.53
CA ALA A 15 5.02 2.90 8.35
C ALA A 15 6.28 2.76 7.49
N CYS A 16 7.25 3.67 7.60
CA CYS A 16 8.47 3.64 6.79
C CYS A 16 9.25 2.34 7.00
N GLY A 17 9.73 1.74 5.91
CA GLY A 17 10.51 0.49 5.97
C GLY A 17 9.65 -0.78 6.15
N LYS A 18 8.33 -0.66 6.26
CA LYS A 18 7.42 -1.81 6.30
C LYS A 18 6.99 -2.22 4.90
N TYR A 19 6.81 -3.53 4.74
CA TYR A 19 6.25 -4.10 3.52
C TYR A 19 4.75 -4.25 3.64
N PHE A 20 4.05 -3.91 2.56
CA PHE A 20 2.62 -4.10 2.42
C PHE A 20 2.33 -4.93 1.18
N GLN A 21 1.45 -5.90 1.33
CA GLN A 21 0.85 -6.57 0.20
C GLN A 21 -0.40 -5.78 -0.19
N VAL A 22 -0.42 -5.29 -1.43
CA VAL A 22 -1.48 -4.47 -1.99
C VAL A 22 -2.17 -5.25 -3.09
N THR A 23 -3.48 -5.32 -3.04
CA THR A 23 -4.32 -6.05 -3.99
C THR A 23 -5.34 -5.12 -4.62
N CYS A 24 -5.37 -5.05 -5.96
CA CYS A 24 -6.43 -4.39 -6.72
C CYS A 24 -7.75 -5.16 -6.54
N THR A 25 -8.78 -4.46 -6.07
CA THR A 25 -10.13 -5.01 -5.82
C THR A 25 -11.17 -4.51 -6.82
N GLY A 26 -10.88 -3.44 -7.58
CA GLY A 26 -11.74 -3.01 -8.66
C GLY A 26 -11.57 -1.54 -9.05
N ALA A 27 -12.55 -1.03 -9.78
CA ALA A 27 -12.54 0.32 -10.32
C ALA A 27 -12.92 1.41 -9.30
N LEU A 28 -12.25 2.57 -9.44
CA LEU A 28 -12.73 3.82 -8.87
C LEU A 28 -13.64 4.58 -9.83
N ASN A 29 -13.09 4.81 -11.02
CA ASN A 29 -13.55 5.83 -11.92
C ASN A 29 -14.63 5.24 -12.80
N GLN A 30 -15.68 6.02 -13.06
CA GLN A 30 -16.71 5.65 -14.01
C GLN A 30 -16.07 5.61 -15.40
N GLY A 31 -16.24 4.49 -16.12
CA GLY A 31 -15.71 4.31 -17.49
C GLY A 31 -14.54 3.33 -17.63
N VAL A 32 -13.93 2.87 -16.52
CA VAL A 32 -12.89 1.82 -16.55
C VAL A 32 -13.37 0.61 -15.75
N PRO A 33 -14.19 -0.28 -16.33
CA PRO A 33 -14.90 -1.32 -15.58
C PRO A 33 -13.96 -2.40 -15.03
N HIS A 34 -12.84 -2.67 -15.70
CA HIS A 34 -11.90 -3.75 -15.35
C HIS A 34 -10.45 -3.25 -15.34
N PRO A 35 -10.06 -2.43 -14.35
CA PRO A 35 -8.71 -1.87 -14.31
C PRO A 35 -7.68 -2.86 -13.77
N CYS A 36 -8.07 -3.87 -12.99
CA CYS A 36 -7.13 -4.81 -12.41
C CYS A 36 -6.56 -5.78 -13.46
N THR A 37 -5.28 -6.11 -13.36
CA THR A 37 -4.63 -7.12 -14.21
C THR A 37 -4.95 -8.55 -13.74
N ALA A 38 -4.46 -9.55 -14.49
CA ALA A 38 -4.54 -10.96 -14.09
C ALA A 38 -3.77 -11.27 -12.79
N THR A 39 -2.80 -10.44 -12.43
CA THR A 39 -2.01 -10.52 -11.20
C THR A 39 -2.31 -9.31 -10.32
N PRO A 40 -3.45 -9.29 -9.60
CA PRO A 40 -3.93 -8.08 -8.95
C PRO A 40 -3.16 -7.73 -7.67
N THR A 41 -2.12 -8.50 -7.30
CA THR A 41 -1.44 -8.35 -5.99
C THR A 41 0.04 -8.08 -6.16
N VAL A 42 0.55 -7.12 -5.39
CA VAL A 42 1.94 -6.68 -5.41
C VAL A 42 2.44 -6.39 -4.00
N THR A 43 3.71 -6.68 -3.71
CA THR A 43 4.34 -6.32 -2.43
C THR A 43 5.16 -5.05 -2.61
N VAL A 44 4.86 -4.02 -1.81
CA VAL A 44 5.53 -2.72 -1.86
C VAL A 44 6.20 -2.39 -0.53
N LEU A 45 7.31 -1.67 -0.59
CA LEU A 45 7.97 -1.05 0.56
C LEU A 45 7.49 0.39 0.72
N ILE A 46 7.06 0.79 1.91
CA ILE A 46 6.74 2.19 2.17
C ILE A 46 8.05 2.97 2.38
N THR A 47 8.31 3.93 1.49
CA THR A 47 9.56 4.72 1.50
C THR A 47 9.31 6.21 1.64
N ASP A 48 8.08 6.68 1.45
CA ASP A 48 7.78 8.11 1.44
C ASP A 48 6.44 8.43 2.11
N PHE A 49 6.30 9.70 2.48
CA PHE A 49 5.07 10.28 3.01
C PHE A 49 4.42 11.15 1.95
N CYS A 50 3.13 10.96 1.74
CA CYS A 50 2.35 11.78 0.84
C CYS A 50 1.44 12.75 1.60
N PRO A 51 1.80 14.05 1.66
CA PRO A 51 0.99 15.05 2.36
C PRO A 51 -0.29 15.42 1.59
N PRO A 52 -1.39 15.79 2.28
CA PRO A 52 -2.54 16.41 1.65
C PRO A 52 -2.16 17.76 0.99
N PRO A 53 -2.76 18.14 -0.15
CA PRO A 53 -3.79 17.45 -0.92
C PRO A 53 -3.24 16.46 -1.97
N GLY A 54 -1.94 16.14 -1.93
CA GLY A 54 -1.24 15.38 -2.97
C GLY A 54 -1.78 13.96 -3.15
N CYS A 55 -2.08 13.26 -2.05
CA CYS A 55 -2.69 11.93 -2.10
C CYS A 55 -4.20 11.99 -1.87
N LYS A 56 -4.94 11.34 -2.77
CA LYS A 56 -6.40 11.14 -2.66
C LYS A 56 -6.76 9.73 -2.15
N GLY A 57 -5.79 8.82 -2.06
CA GLY A 57 -5.95 7.45 -1.57
C GLY A 57 -5.06 7.14 -0.38
N ASP A 58 -5.05 5.88 0.05
CA ASP A 58 -4.27 5.44 1.21
C ASP A 58 -2.79 5.24 0.87
N LEU A 59 -2.54 4.75 -0.35
CA LEU A 59 -1.23 4.51 -0.91
C LEU A 59 -1.11 5.15 -2.29
N ASP A 60 0.03 5.78 -2.52
CA ASP A 60 0.49 6.20 -3.84
C ASP A 60 1.58 5.24 -4.30
N LEU A 61 1.26 4.44 -5.31
CA LEU A 61 2.13 3.38 -5.79
C LEU A 61 3.06 3.92 -6.88
N SER A 62 4.32 3.47 -6.91
CA SER A 62 5.17 3.76 -8.07
C SER A 62 4.53 3.25 -9.36
N GLN A 63 4.79 3.92 -10.47
CA GLN A 63 4.30 3.54 -11.81
C GLN A 63 4.51 2.05 -12.12
N GLU A 64 5.69 1.53 -11.77
CA GLU A 64 6.04 0.12 -11.90
C GLU A 64 5.08 -0.77 -11.10
N SER A 65 4.88 -0.47 -9.81
CA SER A 65 4.03 -1.24 -8.92
C SER A 65 2.55 -1.18 -9.33
N PHE A 66 2.09 -0.01 -9.78
CA PHE A 66 0.73 0.17 -10.27
C PHE A 66 0.49 -0.65 -11.55
N SER A 67 1.39 -0.57 -12.52
CA SER A 67 1.26 -1.27 -13.82
C SER A 67 1.19 -2.80 -13.70
N ILE A 68 1.69 -3.35 -12.58
CA ILE A 68 1.61 -4.79 -12.29
C ILE A 68 0.20 -5.20 -11.89
N ILE A 69 -0.49 -4.38 -11.08
CA ILE A 69 -1.79 -4.72 -10.52
C ILE A 69 -2.97 -4.11 -11.27
N ALA A 70 -2.74 -3.04 -12.04
CA ALA A 70 -3.77 -2.36 -12.80
C ALA A 70 -3.27 -1.61 -14.04
N ASP A 71 -4.21 -1.32 -14.94
CA ASP A 71 -4.02 -0.48 -16.11
C ASP A 71 -3.72 0.98 -15.71
N PRO A 72 -2.53 1.52 -16.05
CA PRO A 72 -2.17 2.90 -15.71
C PRO A 72 -3.14 3.97 -16.21
N SER A 73 -3.88 3.70 -17.29
CA SER A 73 -4.88 4.63 -17.82
C SER A 73 -6.10 4.79 -16.89
N ALA A 74 -6.27 3.90 -15.91
CA ALA A 74 -7.35 3.99 -14.92
C ALA A 74 -7.22 5.21 -14.00
N GLY A 75 -5.99 5.74 -13.80
CA GLY A 75 -5.69 6.87 -12.91
C GLY A 75 -5.94 6.62 -11.41
N GLY A 76 -6.63 5.53 -11.06
CA GLY A 76 -6.87 5.10 -9.69
C GLY A 76 -7.73 3.84 -9.64
N ILE A 77 -7.49 3.03 -8.61
CA ILE A 77 -8.14 1.74 -8.39
C ILE A 77 -8.51 1.56 -6.93
N LYS A 78 -9.53 0.76 -6.65
CA LYS A 78 -9.79 0.31 -5.28
C LYS A 78 -8.75 -0.75 -4.93
N ILE A 79 -8.15 -0.63 -3.76
CA ILE A 79 -7.25 -1.65 -3.24
C ILE A 79 -7.72 -2.20 -1.90
N SER A 80 -7.18 -3.35 -1.55
CA SER A 80 -7.08 -3.84 -0.18
C SER A 80 -5.60 -4.03 0.11
N TYR A 81 -5.15 -3.70 1.32
CA TYR A 81 -3.76 -3.86 1.70
C TYR A 81 -3.62 -4.44 3.09
N GLN A 82 -2.54 -5.18 3.29
CA GLN A 82 -2.18 -5.76 4.58
C GLN A 82 -0.67 -5.68 4.77
N GLN A 83 -0.23 -5.42 6.01
CA GLN A 83 1.19 -5.43 6.32
C GLN A 83 1.74 -6.85 6.13
N TYR A 84 2.70 -6.99 5.22
CA TYR A 84 3.39 -8.25 4.98
C TYR A 84 4.50 -8.40 6.01
N LEU A 85 4.23 -9.19 7.05
CA LEU A 85 5.24 -9.60 8.01
C LEU A 85 6.13 -10.63 7.33
N ILE A 86 7.29 -10.18 6.86
CA ILE A 86 8.35 -11.11 6.47
C ILE A 86 8.70 -11.88 7.76
N ASN A 87 8.45 -13.19 7.77
CA ASN A 87 8.74 -14.03 8.93
C ASN A 87 10.19 -13.76 9.40
N TYR A 88 10.33 -13.35 10.65
CA TYR A 88 11.53 -12.78 11.29
C TYR A 88 12.73 -13.73 11.42
N LEU A 89 12.84 -14.79 10.62
CA LEU A 89 14.07 -15.57 10.54
C LEU A 89 15.20 -14.85 9.79
N PHE A 90 14.89 -13.80 9.01
CA PHE A 90 15.88 -13.03 8.25
C PHE A 90 16.16 -11.61 8.75
N PHE A 91 15.45 -11.12 9.77
CA PHE A 91 15.64 -9.75 10.29
C PHE A 91 15.78 -9.72 11.82
N LYS A 92 16.57 -10.64 12.39
CA LYS A 92 17.09 -10.48 13.76
C LYS A 92 18.29 -9.51 13.75
N PHE A 93 18.08 -8.31 13.22
CA PHE A 93 18.99 -7.17 13.31
C PHE A 93 18.22 -5.83 13.34
N CYS A 94 17.10 -5.78 14.06
CA CYS A 94 16.71 -4.56 14.77
C CYS A 94 16.59 -4.95 16.24
N ILE A 95 17.69 -4.71 16.94
CA ILE A 95 17.88 -4.98 18.36
C ILE A 95 16.88 -4.15 19.17
N TYR A 96 16.08 -4.86 19.98
CA TYR A 96 15.50 -4.51 21.28
C TYR A 96 14.90 -3.11 21.55
N THR A 97 13.81 -3.15 22.33
CA THR A 97 12.99 -2.06 22.92
C THR A 97 12.00 -1.46 21.89
N PHE A 98 10.68 -1.61 21.99
CA PHE A 98 9.81 -1.53 23.16
C PHE A 98 8.62 -2.50 23.08
N ILE A 99 8.19 -2.85 24.27
CA ILE A 99 7.11 -3.75 24.67
C ILE A 99 5.75 -3.14 24.32
N GLY A 100 4.88 -3.95 23.71
CA GLY A 100 3.44 -3.97 24.02
C GLY A 100 2.49 -3.16 23.15
N HIS A 101 1.83 -3.83 22.19
CA HIS A 101 0.36 -3.80 22.13
C HIS A 101 -0.20 -4.96 21.26
N PRO A 102 -1.17 -5.76 21.75
CA PRO A 102 -1.82 -6.80 20.97
C PRO A 102 -3.05 -6.24 20.20
N ARG A 103 -3.39 -6.88 19.08
CA ARG A 103 -4.50 -6.58 18.13
C ARG A 103 -4.11 -5.43 17.18
N ILE A 104 -4.36 -5.54 15.87
CA ILE A 104 -5.70 -5.49 15.28
C ILE A 104 -5.68 -6.16 13.89
N LEU A 105 -6.71 -6.98 13.64
CA LEU A 105 -7.13 -7.40 12.31
C LEU A 105 -7.60 -6.16 11.52
N VAL A 106 -6.79 -5.67 10.59
CA VAL A 106 -7.19 -4.57 9.69
C VAL A 106 -7.35 -5.17 8.30
N SER A 107 -8.51 -5.81 8.08
CA SER A 107 -9.09 -5.92 6.75
C SER A 107 -9.67 -4.55 6.45
N GLN A 108 -9.00 -3.74 5.63
CA GLN A 108 -9.56 -2.48 5.15
C GLN A 108 -9.38 -2.41 3.63
N ASN A 109 -10.51 -2.54 2.95
CA ASN A 109 -10.68 -2.14 1.56
C ASN A 109 -10.57 -0.61 1.50
N MET A 110 -9.53 -0.02 0.88
CA MET A 110 -9.70 1.21 0.10
C MET A 110 -8.46 1.66 -0.72
N PHE A 111 -8.77 2.09 -1.94
CA PHE A 111 -8.22 3.16 -2.79
C PHE A 111 -6.71 3.47 -2.97
N VAL A 112 -6.21 3.30 -4.21
CA VAL A 112 -4.94 3.83 -4.78
C VAL A 112 -5.26 4.87 -5.84
N LEU A 113 -4.56 6.01 -5.78
CA LEU A 113 -4.46 6.95 -6.88
C LEU A 113 -3.11 6.77 -7.57
N LEU A 114 -3.08 6.83 -8.89
CA LEU A 114 -1.86 6.98 -9.68
C LEU A 114 -1.57 8.49 -9.75
N VAL A 115 -0.34 8.91 -9.46
CA VAL A 115 0.14 10.26 -9.84
C VAL A 115 0.35 10.32 -11.35
#